data_AF-A0A2D5PP78-F1
#
_entry.id   AF-A0A2D5PP78-F1
#
_cell.length_a   1.000
_cell.length_b   1.000
_cell.length_c   1.000
_cell.angle_alpha   90.00
_cell.angle_beta   90.00
_cell.angle_gamma   90.00
#
_symmetry.space_group_name_H-M   'P 1'
#
loop_
_entity.id
_entity.type
_entity.pdbx_description
1 polymer ?
#
loop_
_entity_poly.entity_id
_entity_poly.type
_entity_poly.pdbx_seq_one_letter_code
_entity_poly.pdbx_strand_id
1 'polypeptide(L)'
;MFGMLDYRAHKLYIILFFIPNLILNLFAIFGIKIISIIIGLAFADERIFQFLIALISIFIIELIWILIIFGIVTKAFQFIFELFVDVIPDDGRTREEAQLVVWRGSKAIRSLEVIKHPSQWDYSKIEEIYKNDWVANIFYRNKISKRTRKIFEHYLFQSDKPYNDAVINKFLEENNLKMSWKEMIFTEPFYRNAIIGYSFFLFLLILNPFS
;
A
#
# COMPACT_ATOMS: atom_id res chain seq x y z
N MET A 1 4.21 -5.80 -30.12
CA MET A 1 3.59 -5.12 -28.97
C MET A 1 2.14 -4.82 -29.28
N PHE A 2 1.23 -5.18 -28.39
CA PHE A 2 -0.18 -4.83 -28.52
C PHE A 2 -0.44 -3.48 -27.84
N GLY A 3 -0.90 -2.49 -28.60
CA GLY A 3 -1.34 -1.21 -28.05
C GLY A 3 -2.60 -1.39 -27.20
N MET A 4 -2.55 -0.95 -25.94
CA MET A 4 -3.66 -1.12 -25.00
C MET A 4 -3.78 0.10 -24.08
N LEU A 5 -5.01 0.57 -23.89
CA LEU A 5 -5.31 1.63 -22.92
C LEU A 5 -4.88 1.20 -21.51
N ASP A 6 -4.31 2.12 -20.75
CA ASP A 6 -3.78 1.91 -19.39
C ASP A 6 -4.69 1.10 -18.45
N TYR A 7 -6.00 1.38 -18.42
CA TYR A 7 -6.95 0.66 -17.57
C TYR A 7 -7.21 -0.77 -18.04
N ARG A 8 -7.15 -1.03 -19.35
CA ARG A 8 -7.26 -2.41 -19.88
C ARG A 8 -5.96 -3.17 -19.63
N ALA A 9 -4.82 -2.50 -19.79
CA ALA A 9 -3.50 -3.06 -19.50
C ALA A 9 -3.38 -3.45 -18.02
N HIS A 10 -3.95 -2.66 -17.10
CA HIS A 10 -4.03 -3.03 -15.68
C HIS A 10 -4.74 -4.36 -15.44
N LYS A 11 -5.88 -4.61 -16.11
CA LYS A 11 -6.61 -5.88 -15.94
C LYS A 11 -5.78 -7.06 -16.40
N LEU A 12 -5.09 -6.91 -17.53
CA LEU A 12 -4.18 -7.95 -18.04
C LEU A 12 -2.99 -8.16 -17.08
N TYR A 13 -2.42 -7.08 -16.56
CA TYR A 13 -1.35 -7.14 -15.56
C TYR A 13 -1.77 -7.94 -14.33
N ILE A 14 -2.97 -7.69 -13.80
CA ILE A 14 -3.52 -8.49 -12.69
C ILE A 14 -3.59 -9.97 -13.09
N ILE A 15 -4.16 -10.31 -14.24
CA ILE A 15 -4.33 -11.71 -14.64
C ILE A 15 -2.97 -12.43 -14.70
N LEU A 16 -1.95 -11.78 -15.24
CA LEU A 16 -0.62 -12.37 -15.41
C LEU A 16 0.15 -12.47 -14.09
N PHE A 17 0.09 -11.44 -13.25
CA PHE A 17 0.97 -11.30 -12.10
C PHE A 17 0.26 -11.41 -10.74
N PHE A 18 -1.04 -11.70 -10.70
CA PHE A 18 -1.78 -11.86 -9.44
C PHE A 18 -1.21 -12.99 -8.59
N ILE A 19 -1.07 -14.19 -9.15
CA ILE A 19 -0.56 -15.36 -8.40
C ILE A 19 0.88 -15.13 -7.93
N PRO A 20 1.84 -14.70 -8.78
CA PRO A 20 3.18 -14.36 -8.32
C PRO A 20 3.20 -13.32 -7.20
N ASN A 21 2.45 -12.21 -7.34
CA ASN A 21 2.39 -11.18 -6.31
C ASN A 21 1.76 -11.69 -5.00
N LEU A 22 0.74 -12.54 -5.10
CA LEU A 22 0.11 -13.15 -3.92
C LEU A 22 1.10 -14.04 -3.17
N ILE A 23 1.86 -14.88 -3.87
CA ILE A 23 2.89 -15.74 -3.27
C ILE A 23 3.96 -14.89 -2.58
N LEU A 24 4.47 -13.86 -3.25
CA LEU A 24 5.47 -12.96 -2.67
C LEU A 24 4.95 -12.24 -1.43
N ASN A 25 3.68 -11.80 -1.44
CA ASN A 25 3.06 -11.16 -0.29
C ASN A 25 2.88 -12.12 0.89
N LEU A 26 2.42 -13.36 0.63
CA LEU A 26 2.31 -14.39 1.68
C LEU A 26 3.67 -14.77 2.26
N PHE A 27 4.69 -14.89 1.41
CA PHE A 27 6.06 -15.14 1.84
C PHE A 27 6.60 -13.98 2.70
N ALA A 28 6.32 -12.73 2.31
CA ALA A 28 6.72 -11.57 3.09
C ALA A 28 6.07 -11.54 4.49
N ILE A 29 4.78 -11.89 4.57
CA ILE A 29 4.02 -11.87 5.82
C ILE A 29 4.41 -13.04 6.74
N PHE A 30 4.55 -14.25 6.20
CA PHE A 30 4.75 -15.47 7.00
C PHE A 30 6.14 -16.09 6.84
N GLY A 31 6.60 -16.26 5.60
CA GLY A 31 7.86 -16.94 5.27
C GLY A 31 9.08 -16.30 5.93
N ILE A 32 9.20 -14.96 5.84
CA ILE A 32 10.30 -14.22 6.47
C ILE A 32 10.36 -14.51 7.98
N LYS A 33 9.21 -14.52 8.65
CA LYS A 33 9.10 -14.64 10.12
C LYS A 33 9.53 -16.04 10.55
N ILE A 34 9.12 -17.05 9.79
CA ILE A 34 9.54 -18.44 9.99
C ILE A 34 11.06 -18.58 9.83
N ILE A 35 11.64 -18.02 8.77
CA ILE A 35 13.09 -18.06 8.52
C ILE A 35 13.85 -17.39 9.66
N SER A 36 13.41 -16.23 10.14
CA SER A 36 14.06 -15.52 11.25
C SER A 36 14.07 -16.34 12.54
N ILE A 37 12.99 -17.06 12.83
CA ILE A 37 12.94 -17.97 14.00
C ILE A 37 13.89 -19.15 13.80
N ILE A 38 13.91 -19.78 12.62
CA ILE A 38 14.84 -20.88 12.32
C ILE A 38 16.29 -20.45 12.52
N ILE A 39 16.65 -19.22 12.11
CA ILE A 39 17.99 -18.66 12.36
C ILE A 39 18.23 -18.49 13.87
N GLY A 40 17.28 -17.91 14.62
CA GLY A 40 17.40 -17.78 16.06
C GLY A 40 17.72 -19.11 16.75
N LEU A 41 17.00 -20.18 16.37
CA LEU A 41 17.18 -21.53 16.92
C LEU A 41 18.50 -22.18 16.54
N ALA A 42 18.98 -21.93 15.32
CA ALA A 42 20.21 -22.55 14.83
C ALA A 42 21.48 -21.95 15.45
N PHE A 43 21.42 -20.72 15.96
CA PHE A 43 22.61 -19.96 16.38
C PHE A 43 22.79 -19.77 17.89
N ALA A 44 21.83 -20.20 18.71
CA ALA A 44 21.95 -20.12 20.16
C ALA A 44 21.20 -21.27 20.84
N ASP A 45 21.77 -21.78 21.94
CA ASP A 45 21.10 -22.76 22.80
C ASP A 45 20.19 -22.07 23.83
N GLU A 46 20.63 -20.89 24.29
CA GLU A 46 19.95 -20.12 25.33
C GLU A 46 18.79 -19.30 24.76
N ARG A 47 17.62 -19.40 25.40
CA ARG A 47 16.35 -18.86 24.91
C ARG A 47 16.38 -17.36 24.64
N ILE A 48 16.99 -16.61 25.56
CA ILE A 48 17.08 -15.16 25.43
C ILE A 48 17.89 -14.79 24.19
N PHE A 49 18.96 -15.53 23.91
CA PHE A 49 19.79 -15.30 22.73
C PHE A 49 19.11 -15.76 21.44
N GLN A 50 18.37 -16.87 21.44
CA GLN A 50 17.55 -17.27 20.29
C GLN A 50 16.54 -16.17 19.90
N PHE A 51 15.86 -15.59 20.90
CA PHE A 51 14.92 -14.50 20.68
C PHE A 51 15.61 -13.24 20.12
N LEU A 52 16.73 -12.82 20.72
CA LEU A 52 17.49 -11.65 20.27
C LEU A 52 18.00 -11.84 18.84
N ILE A 53 18.53 -13.02 18.51
CA ILE A 53 19.02 -13.34 17.18
C ILE A 53 17.86 -13.37 16.18
N ALA A 54 16.71 -13.96 16.52
CA ALA A 54 15.54 -13.95 15.64
C ALA A 54 15.03 -12.53 15.36
N LEU A 55 15.02 -11.65 16.37
CA LEU A 55 14.60 -10.26 16.25
C LEU A 55 15.57 -9.42 15.39
N ILE A 56 16.87 -9.66 15.50
CA ILE A 56 17.86 -9.01 14.62
C ILE A 56 17.73 -9.57 13.19
N SER A 57 17.52 -10.89 13.07
CA SER A 57 17.42 -11.57 11.78
C SER A 57 16.20 -11.13 10.98
N ILE A 58 15.04 -10.92 11.62
CA ILE A 58 13.85 -10.43 10.92
C ILE A 58 14.10 -9.05 10.29
N PHE A 59 14.74 -8.15 11.02
CA PHE A 59 15.08 -6.83 10.49
C PHE A 59 16.01 -6.92 9.26
N ILE A 60 17.07 -7.72 9.35
CA ILE A 60 18.03 -7.90 8.25
C ILE A 60 17.35 -8.54 7.03
N ILE A 61 16.58 -9.60 7.23
CA ILE A 61 15.90 -10.31 6.14
C ILE A 61 14.83 -9.42 5.49
N GLU A 62 14.06 -8.66 6.26
CA GLU A 62 13.07 -7.73 5.70
C GLU A 62 13.74 -6.66 4.83
N LEU A 63 14.88 -6.12 5.25
CA LEU A 63 15.64 -5.15 4.45
C LEU A 63 16.12 -5.77 3.13
N ILE A 64 16.70 -6.97 3.18
CA ILE A 64 17.12 -7.71 1.97
C ILE A 64 15.92 -7.99 1.07
N TRP A 65 14.80 -8.40 1.65
CA TRP A 65 13.57 -8.70 0.92
C TRP A 65 13.03 -7.46 0.19
N ILE A 66 12.98 -6.31 0.85
CA ILE A 66 12.60 -5.03 0.24
C ILE A 66 13.49 -4.72 -0.96
N LEU A 67 14.82 -4.87 -0.82
CA LEU A 67 15.77 -4.65 -1.92
C LEU A 67 15.53 -5.59 -3.10
N ILE A 68 15.25 -6.88 -2.85
CA ILE A 68 14.95 -7.86 -3.90
C ILE A 68 13.64 -7.51 -4.62
N ILE A 69 12.59 -7.18 -3.87
CA ILE A 69 11.27 -6.85 -4.43
C ILE A 69 11.32 -5.59 -5.29
N PHE A 70 11.87 -4.49 -4.76
CA PHE A 70 11.93 -3.22 -5.50
C PHE A 70 13.02 -3.22 -6.57
N GLY A 71 14.17 -3.82 -6.29
CA GLY A 71 15.33 -3.80 -7.19
C GLY A 71 15.20 -4.75 -8.36
N ILE A 72 14.65 -5.96 -8.15
CA ILE A 72 14.68 -7.04 -9.13
C ILE A 72 13.27 -7.40 -9.58
N VAL A 73 12.40 -7.83 -8.67
CA VAL A 73 11.10 -8.41 -9.04
C VAL A 73 10.21 -7.39 -9.76
N THR A 74 10.07 -6.19 -9.20
CA THR A 74 9.23 -5.14 -9.79
C THR A 74 9.72 -4.79 -11.20
N LYS A 75 11.04 -4.61 -11.39
CA LYS A 75 11.63 -4.32 -12.70
C LYS A 75 11.46 -5.48 -13.68
N ALA A 76 11.61 -6.71 -13.21
CA ALA A 76 11.41 -7.90 -14.04
C ALA A 76 9.96 -8.01 -14.51
N PHE A 77 8.98 -7.79 -13.63
CA PHE A 77 7.56 -7.81 -14.01
C PHE A 77 7.22 -6.70 -14.99
N GLN A 78 7.75 -5.49 -14.78
CA GLN A 78 7.60 -4.37 -15.72
C GLN A 78 8.17 -4.73 -17.09
N PHE A 79 9.42 -5.19 -17.12
CA PHE A 79 10.09 -5.60 -18.36
C PHE A 79 9.30 -6.69 -19.10
N ILE A 80 8.92 -7.77 -18.41
CA ILE A 80 8.15 -8.87 -19.00
C ILE A 80 6.82 -8.36 -19.56
N PHE A 81 6.12 -7.49 -18.83
CA PHE A 81 4.83 -6.95 -19.29
C PHE A 81 4.98 -6.06 -20.53
N GLU A 82 5.97 -5.17 -20.52
CA GLU A 82 6.23 -4.22 -21.62
C GLU A 82 6.74 -4.89 -22.90
N LEU A 83 7.31 -6.10 -22.82
CA LEU A 83 7.62 -6.90 -24.01
C LEU A 83 6.38 -7.24 -24.85
N PHE A 84 5.22 -7.40 -24.20
CA PHE A 84 3.98 -7.82 -24.85
C PHE A 84 3.03 -6.64 -25.10
N VAL A 85 3.00 -5.66 -24.20
CA VAL A 85 1.98 -4.61 -24.17
C VAL A 85 2.60 -3.23 -24.30
N ASP A 86 2.12 -2.45 -25.28
CA ASP A 86 2.39 -1.01 -25.36
C ASP A 86 1.27 -0.24 -24.67
N VAL A 87 1.62 0.53 -23.65
CA VAL A 87 0.63 1.24 -22.82
C VAL A 87 0.31 2.58 -23.46
N ILE A 88 -0.94 2.73 -23.88
CA ILE A 88 -1.46 3.98 -24.44
C ILE A 88 -2.12 4.77 -23.30
N PRO A 89 -1.64 5.99 -23.00
CA PRO A 89 -2.28 6.85 -22.01
C PRO A 89 -3.72 7.18 -22.38
N ASP A 90 -4.60 7.18 -21.38
CA ASP A 90 -5.99 7.60 -21.51
C ASP A 90 -6.22 8.86 -20.67
N ASP A 91 -7.30 9.62 -20.95
CA ASP A 91 -7.74 10.75 -20.12
C ASP A 91 -6.68 11.87 -19.97
N GLY A 92 -5.88 12.10 -21.01
CA GLY A 92 -4.83 13.15 -21.03
C GLY A 92 -3.62 12.89 -20.14
N ARG A 93 -3.47 11.66 -19.61
CA ARG A 93 -2.36 11.28 -18.72
C ARG A 93 -1.02 11.30 -19.44
N THR A 94 0.03 11.57 -18.67
CA THR A 94 1.41 11.35 -19.12
C THR A 94 1.71 9.85 -19.20
N ARG A 95 2.80 9.48 -19.88
CA ARG A 95 3.24 8.07 -19.97
C ARG A 95 3.54 7.46 -18.59
N GLU A 96 4.11 8.25 -17.68
CA GLU A 96 4.44 7.82 -16.32
C GLU A 96 3.18 7.58 -15.48
N GLU A 97 2.19 8.46 -15.58
CA GLU A 97 0.89 8.29 -14.93
C GLU A 97 0.14 7.07 -15.48
N ALA A 98 0.17 6.88 -16.81
CA ALA A 98 -0.43 5.71 -17.45
C ALA A 98 0.21 4.40 -16.93
N GLN A 99 1.54 4.35 -16.81
CA GLN A 99 2.22 3.22 -16.19
C GLN A 99 1.78 3.01 -14.73
N LEU A 100 1.65 4.08 -13.94
CA LEU A 100 1.14 3.97 -12.56
C LEU A 100 -0.27 3.34 -12.53
N VAL A 101 -1.14 3.71 -13.49
CA VAL A 101 -2.47 3.12 -13.65
C VAL A 101 -2.39 1.65 -14.05
N VAL A 102 -1.44 1.22 -14.89
CA VAL A 102 -1.23 -0.21 -15.17
C VAL A 102 -0.92 -0.98 -13.89
N TRP A 103 -0.05 -0.46 -13.04
CA TRP A 103 0.41 -1.19 -11.84
C TRP A 103 -0.61 -1.18 -10.69
N ARG A 104 -1.37 -0.09 -10.54
CA ARG A 104 -2.26 0.12 -9.37
C ARG A 104 -3.73 0.31 -9.72
N GLY A 105 -4.08 0.38 -11.00
CA GLY A 105 -5.45 0.44 -11.49
C GLY A 105 -6.23 1.66 -11.04
N SER A 106 -7.50 1.44 -10.68
CA SER A 106 -8.39 2.49 -10.19
C SER A 106 -7.87 3.20 -8.94
N LYS A 107 -7.01 2.53 -8.15
CA LYS A 107 -6.36 3.16 -7.00
C LYS A 107 -5.39 4.25 -7.44
N ALA A 108 -4.59 4.02 -8.48
CA ALA A 108 -3.73 5.06 -9.04
C ALA A 108 -4.53 6.24 -9.59
N ILE A 109 -5.62 5.98 -10.33
CA ILE A 109 -6.47 7.05 -10.87
C ILE A 109 -6.96 7.97 -9.75
N ARG A 110 -7.45 7.40 -8.63
CA ARG A 110 -7.91 8.18 -7.47
C ARG A 110 -6.75 8.86 -6.73
N SER A 111 -5.60 8.21 -6.60
CA SER A 111 -4.43 8.81 -5.96
C SER A 111 -3.85 9.98 -6.77
N LEU A 112 -3.83 9.89 -8.10
CA LEU A 112 -3.41 10.98 -8.99
C LEU A 112 -4.33 12.19 -8.86
N GLU A 113 -5.63 11.96 -8.65
CA GLU A 113 -6.58 13.06 -8.41
C GLU A 113 -6.28 13.80 -7.11
N VAL A 114 -5.93 13.08 -6.04
CA VAL A 114 -5.63 13.66 -4.71
C VAL A 114 -4.34 14.48 -4.68
N ILE A 115 -3.40 14.21 -5.59
CA ILE A 115 -2.17 14.99 -5.74
C ILE A 115 -2.46 16.40 -6.26
N LYS A 116 -3.53 16.56 -7.06
CA LYS A 116 -3.97 17.87 -7.53
C LYS A 116 -4.50 18.70 -6.37
N HIS A 117 -4.54 20.01 -6.59
CA HIS A 117 -5.17 20.92 -5.64
C HIS A 117 -6.66 20.55 -5.44
N PRO A 118 -7.22 20.57 -4.21
CA PRO A 118 -8.60 20.12 -3.99
C PRO A 118 -9.67 20.87 -4.78
N SER A 119 -9.41 22.12 -5.16
CA SER A 119 -10.32 22.88 -6.04
C SER A 119 -10.42 22.33 -7.46
N GLN A 120 -9.46 21.50 -7.90
CA GLN A 120 -9.37 20.90 -9.22
C GLN A 120 -9.85 19.45 -9.25
N TRP A 121 -10.27 18.92 -8.10
CA TRP A 121 -10.68 17.53 -7.99
C TRP A 121 -11.94 17.24 -8.80
N ASP A 122 -11.89 16.15 -9.56
CA ASP A 122 -13.10 15.47 -10.03
C ASP A 122 -13.82 14.81 -8.85
N TYR A 123 -14.96 15.39 -8.47
CA TYR A 123 -15.76 14.94 -7.34
C TYR A 123 -16.13 13.45 -7.43
N SER A 124 -16.39 12.94 -8.65
CA SER A 124 -16.76 11.53 -8.86
C SER A 124 -15.62 10.57 -8.48
N LYS A 125 -14.37 10.93 -8.78
CA LYS A 125 -13.18 10.14 -8.46
C LYS A 125 -12.84 10.20 -6.97
N ILE A 126 -13.01 11.37 -6.37
CA ILE A 126 -12.70 11.66 -4.97
C ILE A 126 -13.73 11.04 -4.02
N GLU A 127 -15.00 11.02 -4.38
CA GLU A 127 -16.03 10.35 -3.59
C GLU A 127 -15.72 8.85 -3.45
N GLU A 128 -15.04 8.25 -4.43
CA GLU A 128 -14.66 6.83 -4.40
C GLU A 128 -13.33 6.53 -3.72
N ILE A 129 -12.66 7.51 -3.08
CA ILE A 129 -11.32 7.30 -2.51
C ILE A 129 -11.27 6.17 -1.46
N TYR A 130 -12.39 5.94 -0.75
CA TYR A 130 -12.51 4.85 0.21
C TYR A 130 -12.37 3.46 -0.42
N LYS A 131 -12.59 3.31 -1.75
CA LYS A 131 -12.43 2.04 -2.48
C LYS A 131 -10.95 1.65 -2.68
N ASN A 132 -10.00 2.51 -2.31
CA ASN A 132 -8.56 2.24 -2.40
C ASN A 132 -8.07 1.16 -1.43
N ASP A 133 -8.84 0.86 -0.40
CA ASP A 133 -8.58 -0.19 0.56
C ASP A 133 -9.91 -0.83 0.98
N TRP A 134 -9.93 -2.16 1.07
CA TRP A 134 -11.17 -2.88 1.35
C TRP A 134 -11.65 -2.68 2.79
N VAL A 135 -10.75 -2.50 3.76
CA VAL A 135 -11.10 -2.21 5.16
C VAL A 135 -11.67 -0.81 5.25
N ALA A 136 -11.03 0.15 4.58
CA ALA A 136 -11.53 1.51 4.45
C ALA A 136 -12.94 1.53 3.84
N ASN A 137 -13.17 0.78 2.76
CA ASN A 137 -14.47 0.67 2.09
C ASN A 137 -15.57 0.07 2.98
N ILE A 138 -15.26 -0.97 3.74
CA ILE A 138 -16.28 -1.66 4.57
C ILE A 138 -16.59 -0.86 5.84
N PHE A 139 -15.56 -0.39 6.56
CA PHE A 139 -15.73 0.13 7.92
C PHE A 139 -15.68 1.66 8.02
N TYR A 140 -15.00 2.33 7.08
CA TYR A 140 -14.68 3.76 7.19
C TYR A 140 -15.20 4.60 6.01
N ARG A 141 -15.98 4.01 5.08
CA ARG A 141 -16.53 4.69 3.90
C ARG A 141 -17.16 6.04 4.21
N ASN A 142 -18.08 6.08 5.15
CA ASN A 142 -18.81 7.31 5.50
C ASN A 142 -17.89 8.39 6.08
N LYS A 143 -16.92 8.00 6.92
CA LYS A 143 -15.97 8.93 7.54
C LYS A 143 -15.02 9.51 6.50
N ILE A 144 -14.44 8.65 5.66
CA ILE A 144 -13.55 9.06 4.58
C ILE A 144 -14.29 9.97 3.61
N SER A 145 -15.46 9.56 3.10
CA SER A 145 -16.26 10.38 2.17
C SER A 145 -16.60 11.75 2.77
N LYS A 146 -16.98 11.80 4.06
CA LYS A 146 -17.27 13.06 4.75
C LYS A 146 -16.05 13.98 4.82
N ARG A 147 -14.86 13.44 5.12
CA ARG A 147 -13.60 14.23 5.12
C ARG A 147 -13.32 14.79 3.75
N THR A 148 -13.30 13.93 2.74
CA THR A 148 -12.89 14.32 1.40
C THR A 148 -13.84 15.35 0.80
N ARG A 149 -15.15 15.18 1.04
CA ARG A 149 -16.17 16.17 0.68
C ARG A 149 -15.96 17.50 1.39
N LYS A 150 -15.66 17.50 2.69
CA LYS A 150 -15.43 18.75 3.45
C LYS A 150 -14.19 19.49 3.01
N ILE A 151 -13.12 18.77 2.67
CA ILE A 151 -11.91 19.35 2.08
C ILE A 151 -12.26 19.99 0.72
N PHE A 152 -12.95 19.26 -0.14
CA PHE A 152 -13.38 19.77 -1.45
C PHE A 152 -14.23 21.04 -1.31
N GLU A 153 -15.26 21.01 -0.46
CA GLU A 153 -16.14 22.17 -0.19
C GLU A 153 -15.36 23.39 0.33
N HIS A 154 -14.33 23.18 1.16
CA HIS A 154 -13.50 24.26 1.70
C HIS A 154 -12.71 24.98 0.60
N TYR A 155 -12.14 24.22 -0.33
CA TYR A 155 -11.27 24.76 -1.38
C TYR A 155 -12.00 25.13 -2.67
N LEU A 156 -13.28 24.75 -2.83
CA LEU A 156 -14.08 25.05 -4.02
C LEU A 156 -14.13 26.56 -4.34
N PHE A 157 -14.20 27.40 -3.31
CA PHE A 157 -14.24 28.87 -3.43
C PHE A 157 -12.95 29.55 -2.98
N GLN A 158 -11.91 28.78 -2.67
CA GLN A 158 -10.67 29.26 -2.05
C GLN A 158 -9.45 28.61 -2.73
N SER A 159 -9.42 28.66 -4.06
CA SER A 159 -8.37 28.06 -4.91
C SER A 159 -6.96 28.57 -4.61
N ASP A 160 -6.85 29.79 -4.10
CA ASP A 160 -5.56 30.47 -3.94
C ASP A 160 -4.94 30.22 -2.55
N LYS A 161 -5.66 29.51 -1.67
CA LYS A 161 -5.14 29.19 -0.35
C LYS A 161 -4.06 28.11 -0.46
N PRO A 162 -2.99 28.21 0.36
CA PRO A 162 -1.98 27.17 0.41
C PRO A 162 -2.61 25.83 0.80
N TYR A 163 -2.20 24.80 0.08
CA TYR A 163 -2.61 23.42 0.28
C TYR A 163 -1.37 22.60 0.62
N ASN A 164 -1.36 22.03 1.83
CA ASN A 164 -0.40 21.01 2.25
C ASN A 164 -1.01 20.16 3.37
N ASP A 165 -0.36 19.05 3.69
CA ASP A 165 -0.86 18.10 4.69
C ASP A 165 -1.06 18.72 6.08
N ALA A 166 -0.21 19.67 6.49
CA ALA A 166 -0.35 20.33 7.78
C ALA A 166 -1.61 21.20 7.86
N VAL A 167 -1.91 21.96 6.79
CA VAL A 167 -3.11 22.79 6.68
C VAL A 167 -4.37 21.92 6.66
N ILE A 168 -4.37 20.84 5.87
CA ILE A 168 -5.50 19.89 5.82
C ILE A 168 -5.72 19.26 7.20
N ASN A 169 -4.66 18.80 7.86
CA ASN A 169 -4.78 18.16 9.17
C ASN A 169 -5.34 19.10 10.22
N LYS A 170 -4.90 20.37 10.23
CA LYS A 170 -5.44 21.41 11.10
C LYS A 170 -6.92 21.67 10.80
N PHE A 171 -7.29 21.81 9.54
CA PHE A 171 -8.69 21.98 9.12
C PHE A 171 -9.57 20.79 9.55
N LEU A 172 -9.10 19.56 9.37
CA LEU A 172 -9.81 18.36 9.78
C LEU A 172 -9.95 18.28 11.30
N GLU A 173 -8.96 18.72 12.07
CA GLU A 173 -9.01 18.79 13.52
C GLU A 173 -10.05 19.81 14.01
N GLU A 174 -10.03 21.03 13.48
CA GLU A 174 -11.02 22.09 13.78
C GLU A 174 -12.46 21.65 13.49
N ASN A 175 -12.65 20.75 12.51
CA ASN A 175 -13.96 20.23 12.11
C ASN A 175 -14.34 18.90 12.80
N ASN A 176 -13.58 18.42 13.78
CA ASN A 176 -13.79 17.11 14.44
C ASN A 176 -13.82 15.93 13.46
N LEU A 177 -13.02 16.02 12.40
CA LEU A 177 -12.88 15.05 11.32
C LEU A 177 -11.51 14.38 11.28
N LYS A 178 -10.63 14.68 12.23
CA LYS A 178 -9.30 14.07 12.33
C LYS A 178 -9.38 12.55 12.33
N MET A 179 -8.46 11.91 11.62
CA MET A 179 -8.38 10.45 11.58
C MET A 179 -7.93 9.93 12.95
N SER A 180 -8.71 9.01 13.53
CA SER A 180 -8.31 8.37 14.79
C SER A 180 -7.16 7.40 14.57
N TRP A 181 -6.35 7.16 15.60
CA TRP A 181 -5.23 6.20 15.52
C TRP A 181 -5.69 4.79 15.14
N LYS A 182 -6.84 4.34 15.68
CA LYS A 182 -7.45 3.05 15.32
C LYS A 182 -7.78 2.99 13.83
N GLU A 183 -8.41 4.04 13.31
CA GLU A 183 -8.73 4.13 11.89
C GLU A 183 -7.48 4.09 11.03
N MET A 184 -6.47 4.90 11.35
CA MET A 184 -5.19 4.92 10.64
C MET A 184 -4.56 3.52 10.54
N ILE A 185 -4.54 2.77 11.64
CA ILE A 185 -4.02 1.39 11.65
C ILE A 185 -4.79 0.48 10.70
N PHE A 186 -6.12 0.58 10.70
CA PHE A 186 -6.96 -0.32 9.92
C PHE A 186 -7.04 0.06 8.44
N THR A 187 -6.97 1.35 8.11
CA THR A 187 -7.10 1.84 6.73
C THR A 187 -5.78 1.83 5.97
N GLU A 188 -4.64 1.93 6.67
CA GLU A 188 -3.32 1.89 6.03
C GLU A 188 -2.80 0.45 5.93
N PRO A 189 -2.61 -0.09 4.71
CA PRO A 189 -2.15 -1.47 4.53
C PRO A 189 -0.80 -1.77 5.19
N PHE A 190 0.09 -0.79 5.25
CA PHE A 190 1.41 -0.93 5.86
C PHE A 190 1.31 -1.29 7.35
N TYR A 191 0.58 -0.49 8.14
CA TYR A 191 0.40 -0.74 9.58
C TYR A 191 -0.35 -2.05 9.83
N ARG A 192 -1.39 -2.32 9.04
CA ARG A 192 -2.15 -3.57 9.16
C ARG A 192 -1.29 -4.81 8.93
N ASN A 193 -0.49 -4.82 7.86
CA ASN A 193 0.40 -5.92 7.55
C ASN A 193 1.51 -6.08 8.60
N ALA A 194 2.04 -4.96 9.13
CA ALA A 194 3.00 -4.99 10.22
C ALA A 194 2.39 -5.66 11.47
N ILE A 195 1.19 -5.24 11.89
CA ILE A 195 0.51 -5.85 13.06
C ILE A 195 0.30 -7.35 12.84
N ILE A 196 -0.25 -7.76 11.70
CA ILE A 196 -0.48 -9.18 11.40
C ILE A 196 0.84 -9.97 11.44
N GLY A 197 1.88 -9.46 10.78
CA GLY A 197 3.20 -10.11 10.71
C GLY A 197 3.87 -10.25 12.07
N TYR A 198 3.90 -9.17 12.86
CA TYR A 198 4.53 -9.19 14.19
C TYR A 198 3.70 -9.95 15.22
N SER A 199 2.37 -9.93 15.14
CA SER A 199 1.52 -10.79 15.96
C SER A 199 1.74 -12.27 15.61
N PHE A 200 1.91 -12.61 14.34
CA PHE A 200 2.24 -13.97 13.92
C PHE A 200 3.63 -14.39 14.39
N PHE A 201 4.63 -13.51 14.28
CA PHE A 201 5.97 -13.76 14.82
C PHE A 201 5.94 -14.02 16.33
N LEU A 202 5.25 -13.18 17.10
CA LEU A 202 5.08 -13.37 18.54
C LEU A 202 4.34 -14.68 18.85
N PHE A 203 3.30 -15.00 18.09
CA PHE A 203 2.57 -16.26 18.22
C PHE A 203 3.47 -17.48 18.00
N LEU A 204 4.32 -17.45 16.97
CA LEU A 204 5.28 -18.52 16.71
C LEU A 204 6.31 -18.66 17.85
N LEU A 205 6.75 -17.56 18.46
CA LEU A 205 7.64 -17.58 19.62
C LEU A 205 6.98 -18.19 20.87
N ILE A 206 5.68 -17.96 21.06
CA ILE A 206 4.93 -18.49 22.20
C ILE A 206 4.60 -19.97 22.01
N LEU A 207 4.13 -20.36 20.81
CA LEU A 207 3.66 -21.72 20.54
C LEU A 207 4.75 -22.73 20.26
N ASN A 208 5.95 -22.28 19.98
CA ASN A 208 7.09 -23.14 19.79
C ASN A 208 7.95 -23.03 21.07
N PRO A 209 7.59 -23.73 22.17
CA PRO A 209 8.42 -23.80 23.35
C PRO A 209 9.65 -24.62 22.95
N PHE A 210 10.64 -23.96 22.36
CA PHE A 210 11.82 -24.55 21.76
C PHE A 210 12.44 -25.56 22.74
N SER A 211 12.49 -26.81 22.28
CA SER A 211 13.02 -28.00 22.99
C SER A 211 14.48 -27.82 23.36
#